data_AF-A0A966MHT1-F1
#
_entry.id   AF-A0A966MHT1-F1
#
_cell.length_a   1.000
_cell.length_b   1.000
_cell.length_c   1.000
_cell.angle_alpha   90.00
_cell.angle_beta   90.00
_cell.angle_gamma   90.00
#
_symmetry.space_group_name_H-M   'P 1'
#
loop_
_entity.id
_entity.type
_entity.pdbx_description
1 polymer ?
#
loop_
_entity_poly.entity_id
_entity_poly.type
_entity_poly.pdbx_seq_one_letter_code
_entity_poly.pdbx_strand_id
1 'polypeptide(L)'
;MTKGIRMPNIQIQPVSYALGARVTNIDLSKPVSSSDLKMIQDAWTQHVVLIFPDQKLDPKLLIEFTKNFGDLDNYATQPFNRHPEHDEVMLLSNKPIQGKIHPGANNGQNWHTDLSYTIRPAKATMVYCIEKPSVGGDTMFANMYAVYEALSPKMREFLDGLEGINDV
;
A
#
# COMPACT_ATOMS: atom_id res chain seq x y z
N MET A 1 35.49 6.78 15.44
CA MET A 1 34.97 6.75 14.05
C MET A 1 33.63 7.46 14.04
N THR A 2 33.62 8.73 13.66
CA THR A 2 32.42 9.57 13.57
C THR A 2 31.55 9.06 12.43
N LYS A 3 30.38 8.48 12.75
CA LYS A 3 29.33 8.20 11.76
C LYS A 3 28.93 9.55 11.15
N GLY A 4 29.36 9.80 9.91
CA GLY A 4 28.91 10.97 9.16
C GLY A 4 27.39 10.96 9.10
N ILE A 5 26.75 12.03 9.55
CA ILE A 5 25.32 12.23 9.37
C ILE A 5 25.10 12.37 7.87
N ARG A 6 24.65 11.29 7.22
CA ARG A 6 24.22 11.33 5.82
C ARG A 6 22.96 12.19 5.79
N MET A 7 23.05 13.37 5.16
CA MET A 7 21.87 14.16 4.85
C MET A 7 20.89 13.30 4.03
N PRO A 8 19.58 13.40 4.26
CA PRO A 8 18.60 12.63 3.50
C PRO A 8 18.76 12.91 2.00
N ASN A 9 18.82 11.85 1.19
CA ASN A 9 19.01 11.97 -0.26
C ASN A 9 17.74 11.69 -1.05
N ILE A 10 16.64 11.33 -0.36
CA ILE A 10 15.35 11.05 -0.98
C ILE A 10 14.62 12.33 -1.33
N GLN A 11 13.82 12.29 -2.40
CA GLN A 11 12.96 13.40 -2.81
C GLN A 11 11.50 12.96 -2.73
N ILE A 12 10.65 13.80 -2.14
CA ILE A 12 9.22 13.54 -1.99
C ILE A 12 8.48 14.65 -2.74
N GLN A 13 7.69 14.27 -3.75
CA GLN A 13 6.94 15.20 -4.57
C GLN A 13 5.45 14.84 -4.56
N PRO A 14 4.56 15.70 -4.04
CA PRO A 14 3.11 15.50 -4.13
C PRO A 14 2.67 15.33 -5.58
N VAL A 15 1.75 14.41 -5.85
CA VAL A 15 1.22 14.17 -7.21
C VAL A 15 -0.21 14.68 -7.40
N SER A 16 -0.91 14.99 -6.31
CA SER A 16 -2.21 15.65 -6.35
C SER A 16 -2.43 16.49 -5.09
N TYR A 17 -3.53 17.23 -5.05
CA TYR A 17 -3.92 18.01 -3.87
C TYR A 17 -4.49 17.12 -2.75
N ALA A 18 -5.27 16.10 -3.09
CA ALA A 18 -6.04 15.33 -2.11
C ALA A 18 -5.21 14.22 -1.43
N LEU A 19 -4.31 13.58 -2.18
CA LEU A 19 -3.44 12.49 -1.70
C LEU A 19 -2.31 12.21 -2.68
N GLY A 20 -1.36 11.38 -2.29
CA GLY A 20 -0.33 10.84 -3.15
C GLY A 20 0.95 11.66 -3.15
N ALA A 21 2.08 10.99 -2.95
CA ALA A 21 3.40 11.56 -3.24
C ALA A 21 4.33 10.53 -3.88
N ARG A 22 5.16 11.00 -4.80
CA ARG A 22 6.22 10.21 -5.44
C ARG A 22 7.50 10.34 -4.64
N VAL A 23 8.13 9.22 -4.32
CA VAL A 23 9.40 9.15 -3.59
C VAL A 23 10.51 8.66 -4.51
N THR A 24 11.48 9.52 -4.83
CA THR A 24 12.63 9.21 -5.72
C THR A 24 13.96 9.30 -4.98
N ASN A 25 15.05 8.95 -5.69
CA ASN A 25 16.41 8.88 -5.16
C ASN A 25 16.59 7.87 -4.01
N ILE A 26 15.80 6.81 -4.04
CA ILE A 26 15.92 5.67 -3.12
C ILE A 26 15.94 4.36 -3.91
N ASP A 27 16.72 3.41 -3.41
CA ASP A 27 16.81 2.05 -3.91
C ASP A 27 16.31 1.12 -2.80
N LEU A 28 15.09 0.61 -2.96
CA LEU A 28 14.42 -0.23 -1.95
C LEU A 28 14.99 -1.65 -1.88
N SER A 29 15.90 -2.02 -2.79
CA SER A 29 16.64 -3.29 -2.69
C SER A 29 17.74 -3.27 -1.63
N LYS A 30 17.98 -2.11 -1.01
CA LYS A 30 19.01 -1.89 0.00
C LYS A 30 18.40 -1.49 1.34
N PRO A 31 19.11 -1.72 2.46
CA PRO A 31 18.70 -1.20 3.75
C PRO A 31 18.48 0.32 3.71
N VAL A 32 17.32 0.76 4.16
CA VAL A 32 16.96 2.20 4.24
C VAL A 32 17.55 2.78 5.53
N SER A 33 18.13 3.97 5.44
CA SER A 33 18.65 4.65 6.63
C SER A 33 17.50 5.03 7.58
N SER A 34 17.76 5.13 8.88
CA SER A 34 16.71 5.51 9.84
C SER A 34 16.13 6.90 9.57
N SER A 35 16.95 7.85 9.07
CA SER A 35 16.50 9.18 8.68
C SER A 35 15.60 9.16 7.45
N ASP A 36 15.98 8.42 6.41
CA ASP A 36 15.16 8.30 5.21
C ASP A 36 13.85 7.56 5.51
N LEU A 37 13.91 6.50 6.34
CA LEU A 37 12.72 5.76 6.74
C LEU A 37 11.72 6.64 7.51
N LYS A 38 12.20 7.46 8.45
CA LYS A 38 11.34 8.40 9.18
C LYS A 38 10.66 9.38 8.23
N MET A 39 11.40 9.93 7.28
CA MET A 39 10.83 10.82 6.26
C MET A 39 9.79 10.13 5.39
N ILE A 40 10.01 8.87 5.01
CA ILE A 40 9.03 8.07 4.26
C ILE A 40 7.76 7.84 5.08
N GLN A 41 7.87 7.47 6.36
CA GLN A 41 6.72 7.25 7.23
C GLN A 41 5.91 8.54 7.48
N ASP A 42 6.60 9.67 7.64
CA ASP A 42 5.95 10.98 7.78
C ASP A 42 5.23 11.37 6.48
N ALA A 43 5.90 11.22 5.34
CA ALA A 43 5.30 11.47 4.04
C ALA A 43 4.10 10.57 3.77
N TRP A 44 4.15 9.29 4.17
CA TRP A 44 3.03 8.38 4.03
C TRP A 44 1.83 8.82 4.88
N THR A 45 2.06 9.23 6.12
CA THR A 45 1.00 9.75 7.00
C THR A 45 0.36 11.01 6.43
N GLN A 46 1.17 11.91 5.84
CA GLN A 46 0.70 13.16 5.24
C GLN A 46 -0.02 12.96 3.90
N HIS A 47 0.48 12.06 3.05
CA HIS A 47 0.02 11.92 1.67
C HIS A 47 -0.87 10.69 1.44
N VAL A 48 -1.08 9.83 2.44
CA VAL A 48 -1.92 8.61 2.42
C VAL A 48 -1.40 7.49 1.51
N VAL A 49 -0.89 7.84 0.32
CA VAL A 49 -0.35 6.93 -0.69
C VAL A 49 1.03 7.42 -1.10
N LEU A 50 2.01 6.51 -1.14
CA LEU A 50 3.34 6.78 -1.68
C LEU A 50 3.61 5.93 -2.92
N ILE A 51 4.29 6.52 -3.89
CA ILE A 51 4.66 5.89 -5.16
C ILE A 51 6.18 5.85 -5.25
N PHE A 52 6.75 4.65 -5.34
CA PHE A 52 8.19 4.42 -5.51
C PHE A 52 8.44 3.94 -6.95
N PRO A 53 8.75 4.85 -7.89
CA PRO A 53 8.99 4.46 -9.27
C PRO A 53 10.30 3.69 -9.43
N ASP A 54 10.40 2.93 -10.52
CA ASP A 54 11.62 2.30 -11.02
C ASP A 54 12.32 1.32 -10.05
N GLN A 55 11.54 0.68 -9.17
CA GLN A 55 12.05 -0.32 -8.24
C GLN A 55 12.11 -1.71 -8.87
N LYS A 56 13.19 -2.45 -8.59
CA LYS A 56 13.39 -3.84 -8.99
C LYS A 56 13.53 -4.69 -7.74
N LEU A 57 12.43 -5.28 -7.30
CA LEU A 57 12.34 -6.05 -6.07
C LEU A 57 11.92 -7.48 -6.42
N ASP A 58 12.65 -8.44 -5.87
CA ASP A 58 12.11 -9.79 -5.75
C ASP A 58 11.15 -9.85 -4.54
N PRO A 59 10.38 -10.94 -4.35
CA PRO A 59 9.47 -11.05 -3.22
C PRO A 59 10.15 -10.89 -1.85
N LYS A 60 11.40 -11.33 -1.68
CA LYS A 60 12.13 -11.20 -0.41
C LYS A 60 12.42 -9.73 -0.11
N LEU A 61 12.92 -8.98 -1.08
CA LEU A 61 13.18 -7.56 -0.94
C LEU A 61 11.90 -6.76 -0.70
N LEU A 62 10.79 -7.13 -1.37
CA LEU A 62 9.48 -6.52 -1.12
C LEU A 62 9.03 -6.75 0.33
N ILE A 63 9.16 -7.98 0.84
CA ILE A 63 8.87 -8.34 2.24
C ILE A 63 9.73 -7.52 3.20
N GLU A 64 11.05 -7.49 2.98
CA GLU A 64 11.98 -6.77 3.86
C GLU A 64 11.70 -5.27 3.89
N PHE A 65 11.36 -4.65 2.76
CA PHE A 65 10.97 -3.24 2.76
C PHE A 65 9.64 -3.02 3.49
N THR A 66 8.65 -3.89 3.28
CA THR A 66 7.30 -3.75 3.88
C THR A 66 7.34 -3.86 5.41
N LYS A 67 8.24 -4.68 5.97
CA LYS A 67 8.46 -4.79 7.43
C LYS A 67 8.81 -3.47 8.12
N ASN A 68 9.27 -2.46 7.38
CA ASN A 68 9.51 -1.13 7.96
C ASN A 68 8.21 -0.38 8.36
N PHE A 69 7.03 -0.91 8.02
CA PHE A 69 5.73 -0.29 8.30
C PHE A 69 4.92 -1.02 9.39
N GLY A 70 5.34 -2.22 9.79
CA GLY A 70 4.72 -3.05 10.82
C GLY A 70 4.90 -4.54 10.56
N ASP A 71 4.21 -5.35 11.37
CA ASP A 71 4.11 -6.78 11.15
C ASP A 71 3.32 -7.10 9.88
N LEU A 72 3.70 -8.17 9.18
CA LEU A 72 3.01 -8.63 7.97
C LEU A 72 1.91 -9.62 8.34
N ASP A 73 0.77 -9.54 7.64
CA ASP A 73 -0.23 -10.58 7.70
C ASP A 73 0.28 -11.85 7.01
N ASN A 74 -0.09 -13.00 7.58
CA ASN A 74 0.28 -14.32 7.08
C ASN A 74 -0.93 -14.94 6.36
N TYR A 75 -0.76 -15.23 5.07
CA TYR A 75 -1.80 -15.78 4.22
C TYR A 75 -1.68 -17.31 4.01
N ALA A 76 -0.91 -18.04 4.82
CA ALA A 76 -0.68 -19.48 4.67
C ALA A 76 -1.97 -20.32 4.54
N THR A 77 -3.05 -19.87 5.19
CA THR A 77 -4.37 -20.52 5.13
C THR A 77 -5.26 -20.05 3.97
N GLN A 78 -4.84 -19.04 3.21
CA GLN A 78 -5.53 -18.57 2.00
C GLN A 78 -4.91 -19.22 0.75
N PRO A 79 -5.60 -20.16 0.10
CA PRO A 79 -4.97 -21.01 -0.91
C PRO A 79 -4.99 -20.43 -2.33
N PHE A 80 -5.84 -19.44 -2.62
CA PHE A 80 -6.20 -19.14 -4.01
C PHE A 80 -5.25 -18.16 -4.70
N ASN A 81 -4.72 -17.17 -3.99
CA ASN A 81 -3.99 -16.05 -4.58
C ASN A 81 -2.63 -15.82 -3.93
N ARG A 82 -2.12 -16.75 -3.12
CA ARG A 82 -0.86 -16.59 -2.41
C ARG A 82 0.35 -16.91 -3.30
N HIS A 83 1.46 -16.23 -3.08
CA HIS A 83 2.73 -16.60 -3.69
C HIS A 83 3.19 -17.99 -3.21
N PRO A 84 3.66 -18.89 -4.10
CA PRO A 84 3.94 -20.28 -3.75
C PRO A 84 5.03 -20.46 -2.67
N GLU A 85 6.00 -19.55 -2.64
CA GLU A 85 7.17 -19.62 -1.73
C GLU A 85 7.16 -18.58 -0.61
N HIS A 86 6.17 -17.69 -0.58
CA HIS A 86 6.15 -16.54 0.34
C HIS A 86 4.74 -16.32 0.88
N ASP A 87 4.51 -16.68 2.15
CA ASP A 87 3.18 -16.66 2.75
C ASP A 87 2.62 -15.25 2.97
N GLU A 88 3.50 -14.24 2.98
CA GLU A 88 3.18 -12.84 3.20
C GLU A 88 2.79 -12.11 1.90
N VAL A 89 2.93 -12.77 0.74
CA VAL A 89 2.73 -12.16 -0.57
C VAL A 89 1.49 -12.73 -1.24
N MET A 90 0.58 -11.85 -1.63
CA MET A 90 -0.55 -12.18 -2.50
C MET A 90 -0.26 -11.74 -3.95
N LEU A 91 -0.75 -12.55 -4.89
CA LEU A 91 -0.70 -12.35 -6.32
C LEU A 91 -2.03 -11.79 -6.80
N LEU A 92 -1.98 -10.60 -7.39
CA LEU A 92 -3.09 -10.01 -8.13
C LEU A 92 -2.76 -10.14 -9.61
N SER A 93 -3.50 -11.00 -10.30
CA SER A 93 -3.28 -11.25 -11.72
C SER A 93 -4.59 -11.60 -12.41
N ASN A 94 -4.81 -11.03 -13.58
CA ASN A 94 -5.84 -11.44 -14.54
C ASN A 94 -5.26 -12.25 -15.70
N LYS A 95 -3.94 -12.52 -15.68
CA LYS A 95 -3.25 -13.30 -16.71
C LYS A 95 -3.61 -14.78 -16.54
N PRO A 96 -4.06 -15.47 -17.59
CA PRO A 96 -4.32 -16.89 -17.51
C PRO A 96 -3.03 -17.68 -17.24
N ILE A 97 -3.06 -18.59 -16.26
CA ILE A 97 -2.00 -19.55 -16.00
C ILE A 97 -2.54 -20.93 -16.40
N GLN A 98 -1.85 -21.60 -17.34
CA GLN A 98 -2.29 -22.90 -17.87
C GLN A 98 -3.75 -22.90 -18.39
N GLY A 99 -4.16 -21.80 -19.03
CA GLY A 99 -5.51 -21.64 -19.59
C GLY A 99 -6.61 -21.35 -18.55
N LYS A 100 -6.27 -21.20 -17.27
CA LYS A 100 -7.20 -20.80 -16.21
C LYS A 100 -6.93 -19.36 -15.78
N ILE A 101 -7.99 -18.58 -15.61
CA ILE A 101 -7.89 -17.24 -15.03
C ILE A 101 -7.38 -17.39 -13.59
N HIS A 102 -6.38 -16.58 -13.23
CA HIS A 102 -5.85 -16.57 -11.87
C HIS A 102 -6.96 -16.11 -10.90
N PRO A 103 -7.14 -16.74 -9.72
CA PRO A 103 -8.32 -16.46 -8.90
C PRO A 103 -8.37 -15.02 -8.35
N GLY A 104 -7.25 -14.31 -8.35
CA GLY A 104 -7.14 -12.89 -8.01
C GLY A 104 -7.55 -11.92 -9.12
N ALA A 105 -8.06 -12.39 -10.26
CA ALA A 105 -8.36 -11.55 -11.41
C ALA A 105 -9.42 -10.47 -11.17
N ASN A 106 -10.33 -10.71 -10.22
CA ASN A 106 -11.43 -9.80 -9.91
C ASN A 106 -11.31 -9.16 -8.51
N ASN A 107 -10.17 -9.28 -7.86
CA ASN A 107 -9.98 -8.71 -6.54
C ASN A 107 -9.92 -7.17 -6.61
N GLY A 108 -10.61 -6.50 -5.70
CA GLY A 108 -10.52 -5.06 -5.50
C GLY A 108 -11.21 -4.18 -6.56
N GLN A 109 -12.20 -4.70 -7.29
CA GLN A 109 -12.93 -3.92 -8.31
C GLN A 109 -13.89 -2.85 -7.74
N ASN A 110 -14.32 -3.01 -6.49
CA ASN A 110 -15.19 -2.05 -5.80
C ASN A 110 -14.37 -1.18 -4.85
N TRP A 111 -14.89 -0.01 -4.46
CA TRP A 111 -14.30 0.79 -3.39
C TRP A 111 -14.27 0.00 -2.07
N HIS A 112 -13.10 -0.13 -1.48
CA HIS A 112 -12.89 -0.88 -0.24
C HIS A 112 -11.62 -0.38 0.47
N THR A 113 -11.41 -0.87 1.69
CA THR A 113 -10.11 -0.85 2.38
C THR A 113 -9.84 -2.26 2.90
N ASP A 114 -8.58 -2.70 2.81
CA ASP A 114 -8.23 -4.11 3.00
C ASP A 114 -8.50 -4.59 4.44
N LEU A 115 -9.05 -5.80 4.54
CA LEU A 115 -9.34 -6.49 5.81
C LEU A 115 -10.25 -5.71 6.78
N SER A 116 -11.02 -4.73 6.30
CA SER A 116 -11.96 -3.94 7.13
C SER A 116 -13.03 -4.78 7.83
N TYR A 117 -13.34 -5.97 7.30
CA TYR A 117 -14.26 -6.96 7.86
C TYR A 117 -13.64 -7.78 9.01
N THR A 118 -12.37 -7.58 9.34
CA THR A 118 -11.68 -8.29 10.42
C THR A 118 -11.57 -7.42 11.68
N ILE A 119 -11.33 -8.04 12.83
CA ILE A 119 -11.08 -7.32 14.10
C ILE A 119 -9.74 -6.56 14.11
N ARG A 120 -8.86 -6.82 13.14
CA ARG A 120 -7.56 -6.17 12.98
C ARG A 120 -7.35 -5.81 11.51
N PRO A 121 -7.98 -4.73 11.02
CA PRO A 121 -7.84 -4.29 9.64
C PRO A 121 -6.39 -4.01 9.26
N ALA A 122 -6.10 -4.04 7.96
CA ALA A 122 -4.78 -3.75 7.45
C ALA A 122 -4.42 -2.28 7.72
N LYS A 123 -3.26 -2.04 8.35
CA LYS A 123 -2.72 -0.69 8.55
C LYS A 123 -2.26 -0.05 7.24
N ALA A 124 -1.70 -0.87 6.35
CA ALA A 124 -1.14 -0.45 5.07
C ALA A 124 -1.15 -1.63 4.08
N THR A 125 -1.25 -1.32 2.80
CA THR A 125 -1.12 -2.28 1.71
C THR A 125 0.05 -1.87 0.82
N MET A 126 0.98 -2.79 0.58
CA MET A 126 2.10 -2.60 -0.35
C MET A 126 1.78 -3.34 -1.65
N VAL A 127 1.68 -2.60 -2.76
CA VAL A 127 1.44 -3.18 -4.08
C VAL A 127 2.68 -2.99 -4.95
N TYR A 128 3.18 -4.09 -5.51
CA TYR A 128 4.32 -4.07 -6.43
C TYR A 128 3.90 -4.57 -7.82
N CYS A 129 4.04 -3.69 -8.82
CA CYS A 129 3.63 -3.96 -10.19
C CYS A 129 4.68 -4.82 -10.91
N ILE A 130 4.35 -6.08 -11.21
CA ILE A 130 5.19 -7.00 -12.00
C ILE A 130 4.98 -6.79 -13.51
N GLU A 131 3.72 -6.76 -13.93
CA GLU A 131 3.31 -6.61 -15.33
C GLU A 131 2.08 -5.72 -15.36
N LYS A 132 2.05 -4.73 -16.26
CA LYS A 132 0.91 -3.83 -16.46
C LYS A 132 0.41 -3.95 -17.91
N PRO A 133 -0.89 -3.75 -18.17
CA PRO A 133 -1.40 -3.67 -19.53
C PRO A 133 -0.85 -2.42 -20.25
N SER A 134 -0.98 -2.40 -21.58
CA SER A 134 -0.62 -1.22 -22.39
C SER A 134 -1.57 -0.04 -22.15
N VAL A 135 -2.84 -0.32 -21.80
CA VAL A 135 -3.90 0.65 -21.51
C VAL A 135 -4.76 0.13 -20.35
N GLY A 136 -5.17 1.02 -19.45
CA GLY A 136 -5.96 0.69 -18.27
C GLY A 136 -5.14 0.06 -17.14
N GLY A 137 -5.82 -0.51 -16.15
CA GLY A 137 -5.18 -1.08 -14.95
C GLY A 137 -4.82 -0.05 -13.87
N ASP A 138 -5.36 1.17 -13.98
CA ASP A 138 -5.19 2.20 -12.96
C ASP A 138 -5.90 1.77 -11.66
N THR A 139 -5.32 2.18 -10.54
CA THR A 139 -5.94 2.04 -9.22
C THR A 139 -6.40 3.41 -8.74
N MET A 140 -7.69 3.51 -8.40
CA MET A 140 -8.26 4.73 -7.83
C MET A 140 -8.12 4.72 -6.31
N PHE A 141 -7.84 5.89 -5.73
CA PHE A 141 -7.74 6.07 -4.28
C PHE A 141 -8.65 7.21 -3.83
N ALA A 142 -9.18 7.10 -2.61
CA ALA A 142 -9.97 8.13 -1.94
C ALA A 142 -9.35 8.45 -0.58
N ASN A 143 -9.20 9.75 -0.28
CA ASN A 143 -8.71 10.19 1.02
C ASN A 143 -9.89 10.34 1.98
N MET A 144 -10.08 9.37 2.86
CA MET A 144 -11.20 9.38 3.81
C MET A 144 -11.09 10.48 4.87
N TYR A 145 -9.88 10.98 5.18
CA TYR A 145 -9.71 12.18 6.01
C TYR A 145 -10.33 13.39 5.32
N ALA A 146 -9.96 13.64 4.07
CA ALA A 146 -10.48 14.76 3.30
C ALA A 146 -12.00 14.65 3.05
N VAL A 147 -12.51 13.44 2.83
CA VAL A 147 -13.97 13.20 2.70
C VAL A 147 -14.69 13.60 3.98
N TYR A 148 -14.21 13.13 5.14
CA TYR A 148 -14.81 13.43 6.43
C TYR A 148 -14.71 14.94 6.78
N GLU A 149 -13.58 15.57 6.46
CA GLU A 149 -13.38 17.02 6.62
C GLU A 149 -14.28 17.86 5.72
N ALA A 150 -14.67 17.35 4.55
CA ALA A 150 -15.59 18.01 3.62
C ALA A 150 -17.08 17.84 4.00
N LEU A 151 -17.41 16.96 4.95
CA LEU A 151 -18.79 16.81 5.41
C LEU A 151 -19.30 18.11 6.05
N SER A 152 -20.58 18.41 5.84
CA SER A 152 -21.25 19.48 6.57
C SER A 152 -21.16 19.23 8.09
N PRO A 153 -21.09 20.28 8.93
CA PRO A 153 -20.99 20.11 10.39
C PRO A 153 -22.08 19.20 10.97
N LYS A 154 -23.32 19.32 10.48
CA LYS A 154 -24.45 18.48 10.94
C LYS A 154 -24.29 17.00 10.57
N MET A 155 -23.75 16.71 9.40
CA MET A 155 -23.51 15.33 8.98
C MET A 155 -22.37 14.72 9.81
N ARG A 156 -21.32 15.49 10.08
CA ARG A 156 -20.23 15.05 10.96
C ARG A 156 -20.74 14.73 12.36
N GLU A 157 -21.46 15.67 12.98
CA GLU A 157 -22.06 15.49 14.31
C GLU A 157 -22.97 14.24 14.37
N PHE A 158 -23.76 14.00 13.32
CA PHE A 158 -24.59 12.80 13.24
C PHE A 158 -23.76 11.50 13.19
N LEU A 159 -22.65 11.48 12.45
CA LEU A 159 -21.82 10.29 12.26
C LEU A 159 -20.88 10.00 13.43
N ASP A 160 -20.44 11.01 14.20
CA ASP A 160 -19.41 10.88 15.25
C ASP A 160 -19.77 9.89 16.36
N GLY A 161 -21.06 9.65 16.60
CA GLY A 161 -21.56 8.71 17.59
C GLY A 161 -21.93 7.33 17.04
N LEU A 162 -21.72 7.07 15.75
CA LEU A 162 -22.15 5.83 15.09
C LEU A 162 -21.00 4.85 14.89
N GLU A 163 -21.36 3.58 14.85
CA GLU A 163 -20.45 2.49 14.52
C GLU A 163 -20.80 1.90 13.15
N GLY A 164 -19.77 1.65 12.33
CA GLY A 164 -19.90 0.96 11.06
C GLY A 164 -19.68 -0.54 11.21
N ILE A 165 -20.54 -1.36 10.62
CA ILE A 165 -20.38 -2.81 10.53
C ILE A 165 -19.88 -3.14 9.11
N ASN A 166 -18.72 -3.79 9.01
CA ASN A 166 -18.13 -4.22 7.74
C ASN A 166 -18.22 -5.75 7.63
N ASP A 167 -18.69 -6.24 6.49
CA ASP A 167 -18.81 -7.66 6.15
C ASP A 167 -18.32 -7.90 4.70
N VAL A 168 -18.13 -9.17 4.31
CA VAL A 168 -17.58 -9.62 3.01
C VAL A 168 -18.57 -9.64 1.86
#